data_AF-A0A6M1E3J6-F1
#
_entry.id   AF-A0A6M1E3J6-F1
#
_cell.length_a   1.000
_cell.length_b   1.000
_cell.length_c   1.000
_cell.angle_alpha   90.00
_cell.angle_beta   90.00
_cell.angle_gamma   90.00
#
_symmetry.space_group_name_H-M   'P 1'
#
loop_
_entity.id
_entity.type
_entity.pdbx_description
1 polymer ?
#
loop_
_entity_poly.entity_id
_entity_poly.type
_entity_poly.pdbx_seq_one_letter_code
_entity_poly.pdbx_strand_id
1 'polypeptide(L)'
;MCAAGFYTIFSQPIQNPIPSEKLTLKVDSIVNDSSVIEKLYHRIALEGKLKYEVFEMAMQGFENLSLRNKDIITIIDFTLPSTEKRMCVIDLKNQKLLYHTIVSHGRNSGEKYATSFSNRHGSFQSSLGFYVTEKTYFGGNGYSLVINGMEKGINDQAKARAVVIHGADYCSQRIINATGRLGRSYGCPALPREVTKPIINTIKNGTGLFIYADNPEYMATSKILKSNETMLAQRELPDIPEGGAILN
;
A
#
# COMPACT_ATOMS: atom_id res chain seq x y z
N MET A 1 -49.15 25.45 78.97
CA MET A 1 -48.11 25.16 79.98
C MET A 1 -48.08 23.66 80.22
N CYS A 2 -46.87 23.07 80.31
CA CYS A 2 -46.57 21.63 80.52
C CYS A 2 -46.91 20.74 79.29
N ALA A 3 -46.17 19.69 78.94
CA ALA A 3 -45.12 18.95 79.63
C ALA A 3 -44.16 18.28 78.62
N ALA A 4 -42.98 17.94 79.13
CA ALA A 4 -41.92 17.17 78.49
C ALA A 4 -42.29 15.70 78.23
N GLY A 5 -41.53 15.04 77.36
CA GLY A 5 -41.55 13.58 77.21
C GLY A 5 -40.40 13.08 76.35
N PHE A 6 -39.32 12.64 77.01
CA PHE A 6 -38.27 11.83 76.42
C PHE A 6 -38.79 10.42 76.15
N TYR A 7 -38.53 9.86 74.96
CA TYR A 7 -38.43 8.42 74.76
C TYR A 7 -37.30 8.11 73.77
N THR A 8 -36.27 7.44 74.27
CA THR A 8 -35.21 6.78 73.53
C THR A 8 -35.72 5.48 72.90
N ILE A 9 -35.53 5.29 71.59
CA ILE A 9 -35.66 3.98 70.94
C ILE A 9 -34.33 3.66 70.26
N PHE A 10 -33.71 2.58 70.72
CA PHE A 10 -32.62 1.90 70.02
C PHE A 10 -33.19 1.14 68.82
N SER A 11 -32.70 1.44 67.62
CA SER A 11 -32.84 0.57 66.45
C SER A 11 -31.47 0.33 65.83
N GLN A 12 -31.12 -0.94 65.68
CA GLN A 12 -29.88 -1.44 65.09
C GLN A 12 -29.75 -1.09 63.59
N PRO A 13 -28.52 -1.09 63.04
CA PRO A 13 -28.22 -0.57 61.71
C PRO A 13 -28.79 -1.48 60.61
N ILE A 14 -29.46 -0.86 59.64
CA ILE A 14 -29.90 -1.52 58.41
C ILE A 14 -28.68 -1.75 57.51
N GLN A 15 -28.45 -3.03 57.25
CA GLN A 15 -27.75 -3.71 56.15
C GLN A 15 -27.02 -2.86 55.10
N ASN A 16 -25.70 -3.08 55.09
CA ASN A 16 -24.74 -3.25 54.00
C ASN A 16 -24.97 -2.55 52.64
N PRO A 17 -23.93 -1.88 52.10
CA PRO A 17 -23.95 -1.27 50.78
C PRO A 17 -24.02 -2.33 49.68
N ILE A 18 -24.79 -2.04 48.65
CA ILE A 18 -24.84 -2.80 47.40
C ILE A 18 -23.44 -2.71 46.73
N PRO A 19 -22.73 -3.83 46.51
CA PRO A 19 -21.49 -3.81 45.73
C PRO A 19 -21.83 -3.85 44.24
N SER A 20 -21.43 -2.81 43.52
CA SER A 20 -21.29 -2.85 42.06
C SER A 20 -20.07 -3.68 41.66
N GLU A 21 -20.15 -4.26 40.46
CA GLU A 21 -19.03 -4.70 39.61
C GLU A 21 -18.24 -5.97 40.00
N LYS A 22 -18.41 -7.02 39.19
CA LYS A 22 -17.59 -7.24 37.98
C LYS A 22 -18.16 -8.42 37.20
N LEU A 23 -18.81 -8.14 36.07
CA LEU A 23 -19.05 -9.16 35.06
C LEU A 23 -17.71 -9.38 34.35
N THR A 24 -16.96 -10.39 34.79
CA THR A 24 -15.77 -10.87 34.08
C THR A 24 -16.24 -11.54 32.79
N LEU A 25 -16.53 -10.73 31.77
CA LEU A 25 -16.57 -11.21 30.40
C LEU A 25 -15.15 -11.66 30.07
N LYS A 26 -15.03 -12.91 29.61
CA LYS A 26 -13.77 -13.49 29.14
C LYS A 26 -13.21 -12.63 28.00
N VAL A 27 -12.27 -11.74 28.33
CA VAL A 27 -11.44 -10.99 27.39
C VAL A 27 -10.31 -11.90 26.90
N ASP A 28 -10.64 -13.13 26.47
CA ASP A 28 -9.67 -14.12 26.00
C ASP A 28 -9.94 -14.59 24.56
N SER A 29 -10.91 -13.98 23.85
CA SER A 29 -11.20 -14.31 22.44
C SER A 29 -10.93 -13.19 21.44
N ILE A 30 -10.34 -12.06 21.86
CA ILE A 30 -9.83 -11.03 20.95
C ILE A 30 -8.33 -11.26 20.75
N VAL A 31 -7.94 -12.47 20.35
CA VAL A 31 -6.55 -12.76 19.95
C VAL A 31 -6.50 -12.77 18.43
N ASN A 32 -6.29 -11.57 17.89
CA ASN A 32 -5.46 -11.29 16.71
C ASN A 32 -5.67 -12.17 15.47
N ASP A 33 -6.77 -11.99 14.74
CA ASP A 33 -6.83 -12.47 13.35
C ASP A 33 -6.31 -11.39 12.40
N SER A 34 -4.98 -11.24 12.39
CA SER A 34 -4.27 -10.41 11.40
C SER A 34 -4.72 -10.79 9.99
N SER A 35 -4.99 -9.79 9.14
CA SER A 35 -5.51 -10.01 7.79
C SER A 35 -4.55 -10.90 6.98
N VAL A 36 -5.05 -11.61 5.95
CA VAL A 36 -4.17 -12.42 5.07
C VAL A 36 -3.06 -11.56 4.46
N ILE A 37 -3.36 -10.30 4.15
CA ILE A 37 -2.41 -9.31 3.60
C ILE A 37 -1.34 -8.94 4.63
N GLU A 38 -1.72 -8.69 5.88
CA GLU A 38 -0.79 -8.37 6.97
C GLU A 38 0.14 -9.56 7.29
N LYS A 39 -0.41 -10.78 7.37
CA LYS A 39 0.40 -12.00 7.50
C LYS A 39 1.37 -12.19 6.32
N LEU A 40 0.99 -11.78 5.11
CA LEU A 40 1.86 -11.84 3.92
C LEU A 40 2.95 -10.76 3.98
N TYR A 41 2.60 -9.54 4.37
CA TYR A 41 3.53 -8.42 4.55
C TYR A 41 4.68 -8.79 5.51
N HIS A 42 4.34 -9.36 6.67
CA HIS A 42 5.31 -9.85 7.65
C HIS A 42 6.17 -11.01 7.13
N ARG A 43 5.56 -11.96 6.40
CA ARG A 43 6.30 -13.11 5.82
C ARG A 43 7.32 -12.69 4.77
N ILE A 44 7.03 -11.66 3.99
CA ILE A 44 7.96 -11.07 3.01
C ILE A 44 9.04 -10.20 3.69
N ALA A 45 8.85 -9.84 4.96
CA ALA A 45 9.70 -8.96 5.75
C ALA A 45 9.81 -7.54 5.17
N LEU A 46 8.66 -6.91 4.89
CA LEU A 46 8.56 -5.58 4.28
C LEU A 46 8.72 -4.42 5.27
N GLU A 47 8.79 -4.70 6.57
CA GLU A 47 8.96 -3.69 7.63
C GLU A 47 10.21 -2.84 7.37
N GLY A 48 10.03 -1.53 7.49
CA GLY A 48 11.09 -0.55 7.25
C GLY A 48 11.50 -0.41 5.77
N LYS A 49 10.87 -1.12 4.84
CA LYS A 49 11.19 -1.09 3.40
C LYS A 49 10.05 -0.56 2.54
N LEU A 50 8.81 -0.92 2.91
CA LEU A 50 7.57 -0.45 2.29
C LEU A 50 6.54 -0.27 3.41
N LYS A 51 5.78 0.83 3.39
CA LYS A 51 4.73 1.05 4.38
C LYS A 51 3.59 0.03 4.21
N TYR A 52 2.99 -0.42 5.31
CA TYR A 52 1.95 -1.44 5.29
C TYR A 52 0.73 -0.98 4.47
N GLU A 53 0.27 0.26 4.67
CA GLU A 53 -0.86 0.85 3.97
C GLU A 53 -0.66 0.91 2.46
N VAL A 54 0.59 1.12 2.01
CA VAL A 54 0.94 1.14 0.58
C VAL A 54 0.93 -0.27 0.00
N PHE A 55 1.44 -1.25 0.76
CA PHE A 55 1.38 -2.65 0.36
C PHE A 55 -0.06 -3.17 0.30
N GLU A 56 -0.88 -2.87 1.31
CA GLU A 56 -2.28 -3.24 1.37
C GLU A 56 -3.06 -2.67 0.17
N MET A 57 -2.89 -1.38 -0.10
CA MET A 57 -3.50 -0.72 -1.26
C MET A 57 -3.04 -1.34 -2.59
N ALA A 58 -1.76 -1.70 -2.69
CA ALA A 58 -1.24 -2.39 -3.88
C ALA A 58 -1.92 -3.76 -4.05
N MET A 59 -2.06 -4.55 -2.99
CA MET A 59 -2.70 -5.88 -3.04
C MET A 59 -4.17 -5.78 -3.43
N GLN A 60 -4.89 -4.86 -2.79
CA GLN A 60 -6.28 -4.54 -3.09
C GLN A 60 -6.50 -4.23 -4.57
N GLY A 61 -5.73 -3.31 -5.15
CA GLY A 61 -5.89 -2.99 -6.57
C GLY A 61 -5.38 -4.08 -7.52
N PHE A 62 -4.32 -4.80 -7.12
CA PHE A 62 -3.73 -5.88 -7.92
C PHE A 62 -4.67 -7.07 -8.10
N GLU A 63 -5.51 -7.40 -7.11
CA GLU A 63 -6.54 -8.43 -7.22
C GLU A 63 -7.52 -8.14 -8.38
N ASN A 64 -7.90 -6.87 -8.54
CA ASN A 64 -8.84 -6.40 -9.57
C ASN A 64 -8.25 -6.34 -10.99
N LEU A 65 -6.94 -6.53 -11.15
CA LEU A 65 -6.30 -6.49 -12.46
C LEU A 65 -6.31 -7.86 -13.13
N SER A 66 -6.64 -7.90 -14.42
CA SER A 66 -6.44 -9.09 -15.26
C SER A 66 -5.02 -9.05 -15.85
N LEU A 67 -4.09 -9.74 -15.19
CA LEU A 67 -2.67 -9.78 -15.56
C LEU A 67 -2.27 -11.16 -16.07
N ARG A 68 -1.31 -11.21 -17.01
CA ARG A 68 -0.74 -12.47 -17.50
C ARG A 68 0.15 -13.17 -16.47
N ASN A 69 0.78 -12.39 -15.60
CA ASN A 69 1.58 -12.89 -14.50
C ASN A 69 1.18 -12.17 -13.20
N LYS A 70 0.53 -12.89 -12.29
CA LYS A 70 0.16 -12.41 -10.96
C LYS A 70 1.12 -12.83 -9.85
N ASP A 71 2.19 -13.55 -10.19
CA ASP A 71 3.17 -14.04 -9.21
C ASP A 71 4.10 -12.92 -8.73
N ILE A 72 4.25 -11.85 -9.51
CA ILE A 72 5.19 -10.75 -9.23
C ILE A 72 4.47 -9.41 -9.29
N ILE A 73 4.74 -8.56 -8.30
CA ILE A 73 4.34 -7.16 -8.28
C ILE A 73 5.56 -6.26 -8.02
N THR A 74 5.60 -5.13 -8.71
CA THR A 74 6.51 -4.03 -8.39
C THR A 74 5.73 -2.91 -7.71
N ILE A 75 6.25 -2.37 -6.61
CA ILE A 75 5.64 -1.24 -5.90
C ILE A 75 6.67 -0.12 -5.80
N ILE A 76 6.29 1.09 -6.20
CA ILE A 76 7.10 2.30 -6.06
C ILE A 76 6.36 3.26 -5.12
N ASP A 77 6.99 3.63 -4.02
CA ASP A 77 6.44 4.58 -3.03
C ASP A 77 7.11 5.96 -3.16
N PHE A 78 6.46 6.90 -3.84
CA PHE A 78 6.95 8.26 -4.00
C PHE A 78 6.72 9.17 -2.79
N THR A 79 6.10 8.68 -1.71
CA THR A 79 6.12 9.42 -0.41
C THR A 79 7.54 9.46 0.17
N LEU A 80 8.39 8.51 -0.21
CA LEU A 80 9.81 8.48 0.15
C LEU A 80 10.65 9.36 -0.80
N PRO A 81 11.70 10.03 -0.27
CA PRO A 81 12.59 10.83 -1.10
C PRO A 81 13.36 9.96 -2.09
N SER A 82 13.76 10.55 -3.22
CA SER A 82 14.53 9.87 -4.28
C SER A 82 15.89 9.32 -3.85
N THR A 83 16.38 9.76 -2.68
CA THR A 83 17.62 9.27 -2.07
C THR A 83 17.45 7.94 -1.35
N GLU A 84 16.21 7.52 -1.08
CA GLU A 84 15.90 6.29 -0.35
C GLU A 84 15.47 5.18 -1.31
N LYS A 85 15.68 3.94 -0.86
CA LYS A 85 15.18 2.76 -1.57
C LYS A 85 13.67 2.75 -1.47
N ARG A 86 13.01 3.01 -2.60
CA ARG A 86 11.57 3.25 -2.68
C ARG A 86 10.88 2.44 -3.78
N MET A 87 11.59 1.50 -4.38
CA MET A 87 11.04 0.49 -5.27
C MET A 87 11.26 -0.90 -4.66
N CYS A 88 10.17 -1.64 -4.49
CA CYS A 88 10.18 -3.04 -4.09
C CYS A 88 9.70 -3.91 -5.26
N VAL A 89 10.39 -5.02 -5.52
CA VAL A 89 9.91 -6.08 -6.43
C VAL A 89 9.68 -7.31 -5.58
N ILE A 90 8.44 -7.79 -5.59
CA ILE A 90 7.95 -8.81 -4.67
C ILE A 90 7.49 -10.02 -5.48
N ASP A 91 7.97 -11.19 -5.10
CA ASP A 91 7.48 -12.48 -5.54
C ASP A 91 6.38 -12.92 -4.56
N LEU A 92 5.14 -12.79 -4.96
CA LEU A 92 3.95 -13.13 -4.16
C LEU A 92 3.78 -14.65 -4.06
N LYS A 93 4.17 -15.40 -5.10
CA LYS A 93 4.08 -16.86 -5.11
C LYS A 93 5.04 -17.49 -4.10
N ASN A 94 6.28 -17.02 -4.06
CA ASN A 94 7.29 -17.50 -3.13
C ASN A 94 7.38 -16.67 -1.84
N GLN A 95 6.57 -15.61 -1.71
CA GLN A 95 6.50 -14.72 -0.55
C GLN A 95 7.87 -14.10 -0.20
N LYS A 96 8.55 -13.53 -1.21
CA LYS A 96 9.91 -12.99 -1.08
C LYS A 96 10.04 -11.60 -1.67
N LEU A 97 10.82 -10.76 -0.98
CA LEU A 97 11.31 -9.52 -1.55
C LEU A 97 12.53 -9.82 -2.43
N LEU A 98 12.40 -9.59 -3.74
CA LEU A 98 13.46 -9.87 -4.71
C LEU A 98 14.42 -8.68 -4.84
N TYR A 99 13.89 -7.46 -4.85
CA TYR A 99 14.69 -6.24 -4.98
C TYR A 99 14.13 -5.10 -4.13
N HIS A 100 15.03 -4.32 -3.53
CA HIS A 100 14.72 -3.07 -2.83
C HIS A 100 15.76 -2.02 -3.23
N THR A 101 15.36 -1.04 -4.04
CA THR A 101 16.30 -0.13 -4.72
C THR A 101 15.77 1.29 -4.84
N ILE A 102 16.67 2.23 -5.14
CA ILE A 102 16.34 3.61 -5.51
C ILE A 102 15.75 3.65 -6.92
N VAL A 103 14.85 4.59 -7.17
CA VAL A 103 14.24 4.81 -8.49
C VAL A 103 13.95 6.29 -8.70
N SER A 104 14.25 6.80 -9.90
CA SER A 104 13.98 8.20 -10.30
C SER A 104 12.52 8.42 -10.67
N HIS A 105 12.07 9.68 -10.58
CA HIS A 105 10.80 10.18 -11.10
C HIS A 105 11.02 11.23 -12.21
N GLY A 106 9.96 11.71 -12.84
CA GLY A 106 10.02 12.78 -13.85
C GLY A 106 10.45 14.13 -13.26
N ARG A 107 11.24 14.91 -14.01
CA ARG A 107 11.83 16.18 -13.54
C ARG A 107 10.82 17.20 -13.02
N ASN A 108 9.62 17.22 -13.61
CA ASN A 108 8.58 18.16 -13.20
C ASN A 108 7.69 17.59 -12.08
N SER A 109 7.97 16.38 -11.59
CA SER A 109 7.28 15.82 -10.43
C SER A 109 7.81 16.32 -9.10
N GLY A 110 8.94 17.01 -9.09
CA GLY A 110 9.55 17.58 -7.89
C GLY A 110 11.08 17.43 -7.90
N GLU A 111 11.72 17.85 -6.82
CA GLU A 111 13.17 17.78 -6.64
C GLU A 111 13.57 16.48 -5.92
N LYS A 112 13.78 16.52 -4.60
CA LYS A 112 14.09 15.31 -3.81
C LYS A 112 12.86 14.42 -3.66
N TYR A 113 11.69 15.02 -3.44
CA TYR A 113 10.40 14.36 -3.31
C TYR A 113 9.59 14.50 -4.60
N ALA A 114 8.80 13.49 -4.95
CA ALA A 114 7.82 13.59 -6.04
C ALA A 114 6.47 14.01 -5.45
N THR A 115 6.01 15.21 -5.77
CA THR A 115 4.81 15.84 -5.19
C THR A 115 3.78 16.23 -6.25
N SER A 116 4.11 16.14 -7.55
CA SER A 116 3.19 16.46 -8.63
C SER A 116 3.22 15.41 -9.73
N PHE A 117 2.05 15.04 -10.24
CA PHE A 117 1.89 13.95 -11.19
C PHE A 117 1.03 14.38 -12.37
N SER A 118 1.27 13.79 -13.54
CA SER A 118 0.48 14.11 -14.72
C SER A 118 0.43 12.97 -15.71
N ASN A 119 -0.73 12.85 -16.34
CA ASN A 119 -0.97 11.98 -17.48
C ASN A 119 -0.76 12.68 -18.84
N ARG A 120 -0.44 14.00 -18.85
CA ARG A 120 -0.38 14.77 -20.09
C ARG A 120 0.95 14.59 -20.84
N HIS A 121 0.87 14.62 -22.17
CA HIS A 121 2.04 14.72 -23.04
C HIS A 121 2.86 15.99 -22.74
N GLY A 122 4.18 15.89 -22.83
CA GLY A 122 5.09 17.02 -22.58
C GLY A 122 5.17 17.50 -21.14
N SER A 123 4.43 16.89 -20.19
CA SER A 123 4.47 17.29 -18.78
C SER A 123 5.83 17.06 -18.12
N PHE A 124 6.57 16.04 -18.59
CA PHE A 124 7.80 15.54 -17.95
C PHE A 124 7.62 15.10 -16.49
N GLN A 125 6.39 14.78 -16.12
CA GLN A 125 6.01 14.28 -14.79
C GLN A 125 5.81 12.77 -14.85
N SER A 126 6.03 12.09 -13.74
CA SER A 126 5.52 10.72 -13.56
C SER A 126 3.99 10.76 -13.38
N SER A 127 3.33 9.63 -13.62
CA SER A 127 1.91 9.40 -13.29
C SER A 127 1.80 8.31 -12.22
N LEU A 128 0.78 8.41 -11.37
CA LEU A 128 0.52 7.42 -10.32
C LEU A 128 -0.28 6.23 -10.88
N GLY A 129 -0.50 5.24 -10.02
CA GLY A 129 -1.48 4.20 -10.23
C GLY A 129 -0.93 2.89 -10.75
N PHE A 130 -1.84 2.07 -11.26
CA PHE A 130 -1.53 0.72 -11.71
C PHE A 130 -1.11 0.65 -13.17
N TYR A 131 -0.08 -0.15 -13.42
CA TYR A 131 0.50 -0.43 -14.73
C TYR A 131 0.67 -1.93 -14.92
N VAL A 132 0.73 -2.35 -16.17
CA VAL A 132 1.19 -3.70 -16.57
C VAL A 132 2.47 -3.59 -17.37
N THR A 133 3.40 -4.49 -17.14
CA THR A 133 4.63 -4.58 -17.93
C THR A 133 4.40 -5.31 -19.25
N GLU A 134 5.13 -4.94 -20.29
CA GLU A 134 5.01 -5.57 -21.61
C GLU A 134 6.37 -6.13 -22.10
N LYS A 135 6.68 -5.86 -23.36
CA LYS A 135 7.90 -6.26 -24.05
C LYS A 135 9.06 -5.34 -23.70
N THR A 136 10.26 -5.86 -23.87
CA THR A 136 11.49 -5.10 -23.77
C THR A 136 11.99 -4.67 -25.13
N TYR A 137 12.79 -3.62 -25.19
CA TYR A 137 13.53 -3.20 -26.39
C TYR A 137 14.85 -2.56 -26.00
N PHE A 138 15.72 -2.35 -26.99
CA PHE A 138 16.93 -1.56 -26.83
C PHE A 138 16.74 -0.22 -27.56
N GLY A 139 16.93 0.90 -26.86
CA GLY A 139 16.84 2.25 -27.41
C GLY A 139 17.91 3.16 -26.83
N GLY A 140 17.72 4.48 -26.92
CA GLY A 140 18.71 5.46 -26.42
C GLY A 140 19.04 5.35 -24.93
N ASN A 141 18.11 4.83 -24.11
CA ASN A 141 18.34 4.55 -22.69
C ASN A 141 18.97 3.17 -22.42
N GLY A 142 19.26 2.40 -23.48
CA GLY A 142 19.69 1.00 -23.41
C GLY A 142 18.50 0.05 -23.27
N TYR A 143 18.72 -1.07 -22.57
CA TYR A 143 17.69 -2.08 -22.31
C TYR A 143 16.54 -1.49 -21.48
N SER A 144 15.35 -1.45 -22.08
CA SER A 144 14.17 -0.77 -21.55
C SER A 144 12.95 -1.67 -21.57
N LEU A 145 12.05 -1.50 -20.60
CA LEU A 145 10.81 -2.24 -20.45
C LEU A 145 9.62 -1.31 -20.65
N VAL A 146 8.76 -1.65 -21.61
CA VAL A 146 7.50 -0.93 -21.83
C VAL A 146 6.55 -1.20 -20.67
N ILE A 147 5.92 -0.15 -20.16
CA ILE A 147 4.83 -0.23 -19.19
C ILE A 147 3.59 0.45 -19.77
N ASN A 148 2.42 -0.14 -19.49
CA ASN A 148 1.13 0.38 -19.94
C ASN A 148 0.28 0.73 -18.73
N GLY A 149 -0.26 1.95 -18.68
CA GLY A 149 -1.15 2.38 -17.61
C GLY A 149 -2.52 1.73 -17.73
N MET A 150 -3.07 1.29 -16.59
CA MET A 150 -4.33 0.57 -16.50
C MET A 150 -5.51 1.47 -16.07
N GLU A 151 -5.27 2.74 -15.79
CA GLU A 151 -6.25 3.65 -15.23
C GLU A 151 -6.53 4.83 -16.16
N LYS A 152 -7.70 4.78 -16.82
CA LYS A 152 -8.16 5.81 -17.77
C LYS A 152 -8.16 7.19 -17.14
N GLY A 153 -7.53 8.16 -17.80
CA GLY A 153 -7.40 9.54 -17.32
C GLY A 153 -6.28 9.76 -16.29
N ILE A 154 -5.75 8.70 -15.67
CA ILE A 154 -4.73 8.79 -14.61
C ILE A 154 -3.34 8.45 -15.16
N ASN A 155 -3.22 7.33 -15.89
CA ASN A 155 -1.94 6.88 -16.45
C ASN A 155 -2.05 6.18 -17.81
N ASP A 156 -3.24 6.13 -18.41
CA ASP A 156 -3.51 5.51 -19.71
C ASP A 156 -2.71 6.10 -20.89
N GLN A 157 -2.11 7.28 -20.75
CA GLN A 157 -1.22 7.85 -21.77
C GLN A 157 0.25 7.44 -21.63
N ALA A 158 0.62 6.63 -20.63
CA ALA A 158 2.01 6.27 -20.36
C ALA A 158 2.77 5.73 -21.59
N LYS A 159 2.12 4.85 -22.36
CA LYS A 159 2.72 4.27 -23.58
C LYS A 159 2.88 5.29 -24.70
N ALA A 160 1.86 6.12 -24.93
CA ALA A 160 1.91 7.21 -25.92
C ALA A 160 2.99 8.25 -25.58
N ARG A 161 3.25 8.44 -24.28
CA ARG A 161 4.30 9.30 -23.73
C ARG A 161 5.69 8.64 -23.69
N ALA A 162 5.82 7.42 -24.21
CA ALA A 162 7.05 6.63 -24.17
C ALA A 162 7.62 6.43 -22.75
N VAL A 163 6.75 6.31 -21.74
CA VAL A 163 7.14 6.01 -20.36
C VAL A 163 7.52 4.53 -20.26
N VAL A 164 8.74 4.26 -19.82
CA VAL A 164 9.35 2.92 -19.74
C VAL A 164 10.17 2.81 -18.46
N ILE A 165 10.45 1.59 -18.02
CA ILE A 165 11.49 1.33 -17.01
C ILE A 165 12.82 1.16 -17.73
N HIS A 166 13.86 1.88 -17.31
CA HIS A 166 15.19 1.80 -17.92
C HIS A 166 16.30 2.09 -16.91
N GLY A 167 17.55 1.87 -17.31
CA GLY A 167 18.73 2.22 -16.52
C GLY A 167 19.25 3.61 -16.86
N ALA A 168 19.84 4.30 -15.88
CA ALA A 168 20.45 5.61 -16.09
C ALA A 168 21.64 5.86 -15.15
N ASP A 169 22.70 6.49 -15.66
CA ASP A 169 23.88 6.85 -14.86
C ASP A 169 23.56 7.90 -13.78
N TYR A 170 22.53 8.71 -14.03
CA TYR A 170 22.04 9.69 -13.08
C TYR A 170 21.29 9.05 -11.88
N CYS A 171 21.03 7.74 -11.93
CA CYS A 171 20.45 6.97 -10.84
C CYS A 171 21.55 6.26 -10.05
N SER A 172 22.34 6.99 -9.27
CA SER A 172 23.44 6.42 -8.49
C SER A 172 23.69 7.17 -7.18
N GLN A 173 24.32 6.48 -6.22
CA GLN A 173 24.70 7.08 -4.94
C GLN A 173 25.64 8.28 -5.13
N ARG A 174 26.51 8.24 -6.15
CA ARG A 174 27.38 9.36 -6.50
C ARG A 174 26.59 10.65 -6.76
N ILE A 175 25.47 10.55 -7.48
CA ILE A 175 24.62 11.71 -7.79
C ILE A 175 23.89 12.20 -6.55
N ILE A 176 23.40 11.28 -5.71
CA ILE A 176 22.78 11.60 -4.42
C ILE A 176 23.77 12.39 -3.56
N ASN A 177 24.99 11.90 -3.41
CA ASN A 177 26.02 12.54 -2.59
C ASN A 177 26.41 13.93 -3.14
N ALA A 178 26.46 14.09 -4.46
CA ALA A 178 26.87 15.33 -5.09
C ALA A 178 25.75 16.41 -5.12
N THR A 179 24.49 16.01 -5.16
CA THR A 179 23.37 16.93 -5.44
C THR A 179 22.27 16.94 -4.37
N GLY A 180 22.33 16.05 -3.38
CA GLY A 180 21.30 15.87 -2.35
C GLY A 180 20.03 15.18 -2.83
N ARG A 181 19.97 14.73 -4.09
CA ARG A 181 18.85 13.98 -4.68
C ARG A 181 19.30 13.06 -5.80
N LEU A 182 18.43 12.15 -6.23
CA LEU A 182 18.68 11.36 -7.44
C LEU A 182 18.54 12.24 -8.69
N GLY A 183 19.13 11.81 -9.80
CA GLY A 183 18.78 12.34 -11.11
C GLY A 183 17.30 12.14 -11.42
N ARG A 184 16.79 12.89 -12.40
CA ARG A 184 15.37 12.91 -12.77
C ARG A 184 15.21 12.65 -14.27
N SER A 185 14.19 11.88 -14.62
CA SER A 185 13.86 11.51 -15.99
C SER A 185 12.82 12.46 -16.60
N TYR A 186 12.23 12.10 -17.74
CA TYR A 186 11.08 12.78 -18.33
C TYR A 186 9.73 12.09 -18.02
N GLY A 187 9.67 11.31 -16.95
CA GLY A 187 8.47 10.62 -16.46
C GLY A 187 8.70 9.13 -16.18
N CYS A 188 9.71 8.54 -16.82
CA CYS A 188 10.14 7.16 -16.66
C CYS A 188 10.65 6.84 -15.25
N PRO A 189 10.27 5.71 -14.65
CA PRO A 189 11.00 5.12 -13.54
C PRO A 189 12.38 4.66 -14.03
N ALA A 190 13.44 5.39 -13.65
CA ALA A 190 14.80 5.05 -14.04
C ALA A 190 15.58 4.44 -12.86
N LEU A 191 16.34 3.39 -13.12
CA LEU A 191 17.05 2.57 -12.14
C LEU A 191 18.57 2.74 -12.25
N PRO A 192 19.32 2.39 -11.18
CA PRO A 192 20.75 2.17 -11.30
C PRO A 192 21.04 1.09 -12.35
N ARG A 193 22.06 1.32 -13.20
CA ARG A 193 22.35 0.45 -14.34
C ARG A 193 22.66 -0.98 -13.91
N GLU A 194 23.38 -1.13 -12.80
CA GLU A 194 23.82 -2.39 -12.21
C GLU A 194 22.65 -3.35 -11.89
N VAL A 195 21.49 -2.83 -11.52
CA VAL A 195 20.29 -3.64 -11.19
C VAL A 195 19.24 -3.63 -12.30
N THR A 196 19.40 -2.83 -13.35
CA THR A 196 18.38 -2.62 -14.38
C THR A 196 18.04 -3.92 -15.14
N LYS A 197 19.05 -4.59 -15.70
CA LYS A 197 18.85 -5.82 -16.48
C LYS A 197 18.24 -6.96 -15.65
N PRO A 198 18.74 -7.29 -14.44
CA PRO A 198 18.14 -8.34 -13.64
C PRO A 198 16.69 -8.00 -13.24
N ILE A 199 16.40 -6.76 -12.82
CA ILE A 199 15.04 -6.33 -12.49
C ILE A 199 14.11 -6.44 -13.70
N ILE A 200 14.48 -5.86 -14.85
CA ILE A 200 13.64 -5.92 -16.07
C ILE A 200 13.35 -7.37 -16.46
N ASN A 201 14.34 -8.26 -16.36
CA ASN A 201 14.13 -9.68 -16.67
C ASN A 201 13.17 -10.37 -15.70
N THR A 202 13.16 -9.97 -14.43
CA THR A 202 12.21 -10.46 -13.42
C THR A 202 10.79 -9.95 -13.68
N ILE A 203 10.62 -8.69 -14.07
CA ILE A 203 9.31 -8.03 -14.11
C ILE A 203 8.74 -7.88 -15.53
N LYS A 204 9.38 -8.39 -16.57
CA LYS A 204 8.82 -8.33 -17.94
C LYS A 204 7.64 -9.30 -18.11
N ASN A 205 6.94 -9.18 -19.24
CA ASN A 205 5.92 -10.13 -19.70
C ASN A 205 4.61 -10.16 -18.87
N GLY A 206 4.13 -9.01 -18.41
CA GLY A 206 2.76 -8.89 -17.90
C GLY A 206 2.61 -9.00 -16.39
N THR A 207 3.64 -8.62 -15.64
CA THR A 207 3.56 -8.41 -14.18
C THR A 207 2.91 -7.07 -13.88
N GLY A 208 2.40 -6.89 -12.66
CA GLY A 208 1.86 -5.60 -12.22
C GLY A 208 2.95 -4.67 -11.69
N LEU A 209 2.71 -3.38 -11.87
CA LEU A 209 3.45 -2.29 -11.26
C LEU A 209 2.46 -1.31 -10.63
N PHE A 210 2.70 -0.91 -9.39
CA PHE A 210 1.95 0.12 -8.70
C PHE A 210 2.87 1.28 -8.32
N ILE A 211 2.50 2.49 -8.71
CA ILE A 211 3.21 3.72 -8.35
C ILE A 211 2.33 4.56 -7.43
N TYR A 212 2.75 4.72 -6.19
CA TYR A 212 1.99 5.37 -5.12
C TYR A 212 2.60 6.71 -4.73
N ALA A 213 1.72 7.62 -4.29
CA ALA A 213 2.05 8.80 -3.48
C ALA A 213 0.79 9.22 -2.70
N ASP A 214 0.97 10.00 -1.63
CA ASP A 214 -0.12 10.65 -0.88
C ASP A 214 -0.78 11.73 -1.74
N ASN A 215 -1.71 11.32 -2.60
CA ASN A 215 -2.39 12.19 -3.56
C ASN A 215 -3.91 12.02 -3.45
N PRO A 216 -4.62 12.96 -2.78
CA PRO A 216 -6.07 12.87 -2.58
C PRO A 216 -6.87 12.78 -3.87
N GLU A 217 -6.43 13.44 -4.94
CA GLU A 217 -7.10 13.38 -6.25
C GLU A 217 -7.03 11.97 -6.85
N TYR A 218 -5.87 11.32 -6.79
CA TYR A 218 -5.69 9.94 -7.23
C TYR A 218 -6.57 8.99 -6.40
N MET A 219 -6.55 9.10 -5.08
CA MET A 219 -7.41 8.31 -4.19
C MET A 219 -8.90 8.49 -4.51
N ALA A 220 -9.32 9.73 -4.79
CA ALA A 220 -10.70 10.06 -5.10
C ALA A 220 -11.13 9.64 -6.52
N THR A 221 -10.21 9.42 -7.46
CA THR A 221 -10.56 9.15 -8.88
C THR A 221 -10.23 7.73 -9.34
N SER A 222 -9.35 7.01 -8.65
CA SER A 222 -9.03 5.62 -8.98
C SER A 222 -10.26 4.72 -8.85
N LYS A 223 -10.65 4.11 -9.98
CA LYS A 223 -11.72 3.10 -9.99
C LYS A 223 -11.24 1.76 -9.42
N ILE A 224 -9.96 1.45 -9.60
CA ILE A 224 -9.35 0.18 -9.16
C ILE A 224 -9.28 0.10 -7.64
N LEU A 225 -8.99 1.22 -6.97
CA LEU A 225 -8.99 1.26 -5.51
C LEU A 225 -10.41 1.22 -4.94
N LYS A 226 -11.37 1.88 -5.60
CA LYS A 226 -12.77 1.93 -5.15
C LYS A 226 -13.57 0.65 -5.37
N SER A 227 -13.20 -0.20 -6.33
CA SER A 227 -13.95 -1.45 -6.59
C SER A 227 -13.98 -2.39 -5.37
N ASN A 228 -13.06 -2.23 -4.42
CA ASN A 228 -13.04 -3.03 -3.19
C ASN A 228 -13.98 -2.53 -2.09
N GLU A 229 -14.25 -1.22 -2.02
CA GLU A 229 -15.23 -0.67 -1.08
C GLU A 229 -16.64 -1.21 -1.39
N THR A 230 -16.96 -1.37 -2.68
CA THR A 230 -18.27 -1.91 -3.10
C THR A 230 -18.42 -3.40 -2.79
N MET A 231 -17.34 -4.18 -2.84
CA MET A 231 -17.36 -5.63 -2.54
C MET A 231 -17.38 -5.93 -1.03
N LEU A 232 -16.78 -5.07 -0.20
CA LEU A 232 -16.85 -5.17 1.26
C LEU A 232 -18.21 -4.72 1.79
N ALA A 233 -18.85 -3.71 1.17
CA ALA A 233 -20.21 -3.28 1.50
C ALA A 233 -21.31 -4.29 1.09
N GLN A 234 -21.01 -5.24 0.22
CA GLN A 234 -21.95 -6.28 -0.25
C GLN A 234 -21.81 -7.64 0.47
N ARG A 235 -20.83 -7.78 1.38
CA ARG A 235 -20.79 -8.92 2.31
C ARG A 235 -21.61 -8.57 3.55
N GLU A 236 -22.95 -8.68 3.44
CA GLU A 236 -23.75 -8.89 4.65
C GLU A 236 -23.27 -10.18 5.33
N LEU A 237 -23.03 -10.09 6.64
CA LEU A 237 -22.58 -11.19 7.49
C LEU A 237 -23.57 -12.36 7.33
N PRO A 238 -23.11 -13.59 7.06
CA PRO A 238 -24.00 -14.74 7.10
C PRO A 238 -24.52 -14.93 8.53
N ASP A 239 -25.84 -15.02 8.68
CA ASP A 239 -26.50 -15.35 9.94
C ASP A 239 -25.88 -16.61 10.55
N ILE A 240 -25.44 -16.50 11.80
CA ILE A 240 -24.97 -17.64 12.59
C ILE A 240 -26.22 -18.40 13.06
N PRO A 241 -26.42 -19.68 12.68
CA PRO A 241 -27.54 -20.44 13.20
C PRO A 241 -27.29 -20.74 14.68
N GLU A 242 -28.22 -20.32 15.54
CA GLU A 242 -28.21 -20.65 16.96
C GLU A 242 -28.22 -22.18 17.12
N GLY A 243 -27.17 -22.71 17.74
CA GLY A 243 -27.01 -24.11 18.03
C GLY A 243 -28.09 -24.61 18.98
N GLY A 244 -28.87 -25.58 18.51
CA GLY A 244 -29.79 -26.34 19.33
C GLY A 244 -29.05 -27.12 20.42
N ALA A 245 -29.42 -26.86 21.67
CA ALA A 245 -29.08 -27.72 22.78
C ALA A 245 -30.04 -28.93 22.78
N ILE A 246 -29.51 -30.12 22.48
CA ILE A 246 -30.04 -31.39 22.96
C ILE A 246 -28.87 -32.09 23.62
N LEU A 247 -28.93 -32.31 24.94
CA LEU A 247 -28.44 -33.53 25.58
C LEU A 247 -29.23 -33.78 26.88
N ASN A 248 -29.58 -35.05 27.04
CA ASN A 248 -30.25 -35.68 28.18
C ASN A 248 -29.46 -35.60 29.49
#